data_AF-A0AAV2R7Q1-F1
#
_entry.id   AF-A0AAV2R7Q1-F1
#
_cell.length_a   1.000
_cell.length_b   1.000
_cell.length_c   1.000
_cell.angle_alpha   90.00
_cell.angle_beta   90.00
_cell.angle_gamma   90.00
#
_symmetry.space_group_name_H-M   'P 1'
#
loop_
_entity.id
_entity.type
_entity.pdbx_description
1 polymer ?
#
loop_
_entity_poly.entity_id
_entity_poly.type
_entity_poly.pdbx_seq_one_letter_code
_entity_poly.pdbx_strand_id
1 'polypeptide(L)'
;GLIFIMDYRTTEKLVPCPFNESHQILPHRMALHIIKCRKNYPDVEMRTCQYNATHIIPVADYDEHMTKCTDKGLTERATFYRQELEKKQPPNNRKREAVNVQDLKSGEENWDSDIVAVASYNPTENILKREIIR
;
A
#
# COMPACT_ATOMS: atom_id res chain seq x y z
N GLY A 1 37.26 -5.31 -1.96
CA GLY A 1 36.36 -6.05 -2.87
C GLY A 1 35.05 -5.30 -2.93
N LEU A 2 34.60 -4.92 -4.12
CA LEU A 2 33.30 -4.25 -4.31
C LEU A 2 32.20 -5.26 -3.96
N ILE A 3 31.41 -4.92 -2.95
CA ILE A 3 30.14 -5.60 -2.67
C ILE A 3 29.27 -5.35 -3.91
N PHE A 4 29.14 -6.36 -4.77
CA PHE A 4 28.08 -6.38 -5.77
C PHE A 4 26.77 -6.33 -4.98
N ILE A 5 26.17 -5.15 -4.90
CA ILE A 5 24.76 -5.02 -4.52
C ILE A 5 24.02 -5.76 -5.63
N MET A 6 23.74 -7.05 -5.41
CA MET A 6 22.92 -7.84 -6.31
C MET A 6 21.57 -7.14 -6.34
N ASP A 7 21.31 -6.42 -7.43
CA ASP A 7 20.06 -5.70 -7.58
C ASP A 7 18.96 -6.76 -7.70
N TYR A 8 18.30 -7.06 -6.59
CA TYR A 8 17.23 -8.06 -6.49
C TYR A 8 16.12 -7.80 -7.53
N ARG A 9 16.03 -6.57 -8.04
CA ARG A 9 15.13 -6.18 -9.14
C ARG A 9 15.46 -6.87 -10.48
N THR A 10 16.66 -7.43 -10.64
CA THR A 10 17.08 -8.15 -11.86
C THR A 10 16.77 -9.66 -11.82
N THR A 11 16.46 -10.21 -10.64
CA THR A 11 16.15 -11.65 -10.47
C THR A 11 14.66 -11.92 -10.35
N GLU A 12 13.83 -10.90 -10.10
CA GLU A 12 12.37 -11.03 -10.08
C GLU A 12 11.82 -11.31 -11.48
N LYS A 13 11.00 -12.36 -11.59
CA LYS A 13 10.30 -12.72 -12.83
C LYS A 13 9.19 -11.70 -13.12
N LEU A 14 9.14 -11.23 -14.36
CA LEU A 14 8.03 -10.42 -14.85
C LEU A 14 6.76 -11.26 -15.00
N VAL A 15 5.61 -10.62 -14.79
CA VAL A 15 4.28 -11.22 -14.90
C VAL A 15 3.47 -10.44 -15.94
N PRO A 16 2.71 -11.10 -16.82
CA PRO A 16 1.87 -10.42 -17.80
C PRO A 16 0.77 -9.59 -17.14
N CYS A 17 0.42 -8.46 -17.74
CA CYS A 17 -0.73 -7.66 -17.33
C CYS A 17 -2.05 -8.36 -17.72
N PRO A 18 -3.06 -8.36 -16.83
CA PRO A 18 -4.37 -8.96 -17.09
C PRO A 18 -5.19 -8.25 -18.19
N PHE A 19 -4.85 -7.01 -18.56
CA PHE A 19 -5.52 -6.30 -19.67
C PHE A 19 -4.80 -6.48 -21.01
N ASN A 20 -3.51 -6.77 -21.00
CA ASN A 20 -2.69 -6.94 -22.21
C ASN A 20 -1.43 -7.76 -21.89
N GLU A 21 -1.36 -8.96 -22.44
CA GLU A 21 -0.26 -9.91 -22.22
C GLU A 21 1.11 -9.39 -22.70
N SER A 22 1.12 -8.41 -23.62
CA SER A 22 2.36 -7.79 -24.09
C SER A 22 3.05 -6.94 -23.01
N HIS A 23 2.31 -6.50 -21.99
CA HIS A 23 2.88 -5.79 -20.86
C HIS A 23 3.46 -6.79 -19.86
N GLN A 24 4.78 -6.83 -19.75
CA GLN A 24 5.51 -7.65 -18.78
C GLN A 24 5.95 -6.77 -17.60
N ILE A 25 5.39 -6.99 -16.40
CA ILE A 25 5.48 -6.07 -15.27
C ILE A 25 6.10 -6.78 -14.06
N LEU A 26 6.98 -6.09 -13.33
CA LEU A 26 7.48 -6.62 -12.04
C LEU A 26 6.31 -6.71 -11.04
N PRO A 27 6.21 -7.79 -10.24
CA PRO A 27 5.09 -8.00 -9.32
C PRO A 27 4.82 -6.79 -8.41
N HIS A 28 5.87 -6.18 -7.85
CA HIS A 28 5.73 -5.03 -6.95
C HIS A 28 5.20 -3.75 -7.65
N ARG A 29 5.28 -3.66 -8.98
CA ARG A 29 4.75 -2.53 -9.77
C ARG A 29 3.35 -2.78 -10.32
N MET A 30 2.84 -4.01 -10.22
CA MET A 30 1.59 -4.42 -10.85
C MET A 30 0.40 -3.56 -10.40
N ALA A 31 0.29 -3.26 -9.10
CA ALA A 31 -0.79 -2.43 -8.56
C ALA A 31 -0.84 -1.03 -9.22
N LEU A 32 0.31 -0.35 -9.30
CA LEU A 32 0.41 0.97 -9.93
C LEU A 32 0.18 0.90 -11.44
N HIS A 33 0.65 -0.17 -12.09
CA HIS A 33 0.42 -0.41 -13.51
C HIS A 33 -1.08 -0.55 -13.82
N ILE A 34 -1.80 -1.40 -13.08
CA ILE A 34 -3.24 -1.67 -13.27
C ILE A 34 -4.06 -0.39 -13.21
N ILE A 35 -3.82 0.50 -12.24
CA ILE A 35 -4.57 1.76 -12.08
C ILE A 35 -4.52 2.61 -13.36
N LYS A 36 -3.37 2.64 -14.04
CA LYS A 36 -3.18 3.40 -15.28
C LYS A 36 -3.69 2.60 -16.48
N CYS A 37 -3.34 1.32 -16.57
CA CYS A 37 -3.62 0.46 -17.71
C CYS A 37 -5.13 0.26 -17.92
N ARG A 38 -5.90 0.09 -16.83
CA ARG A 38 -7.36 -0.07 -16.88
C ARG A 38 -8.07 1.06 -17.63
N LYS A 39 -7.53 2.29 -17.59
CA LYS A 39 -8.12 3.44 -18.29
C LYS A 39 -8.12 3.30 -19.81
N ASN A 40 -7.20 2.48 -20.35
CA ASN A 40 -7.09 2.22 -21.79
C ASN A 40 -8.00 1.08 -22.26
N TYR A 41 -8.62 0.35 -21.34
CA TYR A 41 -9.49 -0.80 -21.62
C TYR A 41 -10.83 -0.64 -20.88
N PRO A 42 -11.61 0.42 -21.17
CA PRO A 42 -12.87 0.70 -20.46
C PRO A 42 -13.95 -0.36 -20.71
N ASP A 43 -13.93 -1.01 -21.87
CA ASP A 43 -14.96 -1.97 -22.31
C ASP A 43 -14.71 -3.40 -21.79
N VAL A 44 -13.58 -3.64 -21.12
CA VAL A 44 -13.24 -4.98 -20.60
C VAL A 44 -13.76 -5.12 -19.18
N GLU A 45 -14.73 -6.02 -19.00
CA GLU A 45 -15.34 -6.30 -17.71
C GLU A 45 -14.44 -7.18 -16.82
N MET A 46 -13.67 -6.51 -15.94
CA MET A 46 -12.81 -7.15 -14.96
C MET A 46 -13.20 -6.77 -13.53
N ARG A 47 -13.01 -7.70 -12.58
CA ARG A 47 -13.13 -7.46 -11.13
C ARG A 47 -11.80 -7.61 -10.43
N THR A 48 -11.63 -6.84 -9.36
CA THR A 48 -10.48 -6.95 -8.46
C THR A 48 -10.80 -7.93 -7.33
N CYS A 49 -9.89 -8.86 -7.05
CA CYS A 49 -10.03 -9.77 -5.92
C CYS A 49 -10.08 -9.01 -4.58
N GLN A 50 -10.95 -9.46 -3.68
CA GLN A 50 -11.04 -8.92 -2.32
C GLN A 50 -9.83 -9.25 -1.42
N TYR A 51 -9.06 -10.29 -1.74
CA TYR A 51 -7.90 -10.72 -0.95
C TYR A 51 -6.59 -10.11 -1.44
N ASN A 52 -6.49 -9.77 -2.73
CA ASN A 52 -5.29 -9.22 -3.33
C ASN A 52 -5.62 -8.25 -4.48
N ALA A 53 -5.27 -6.97 -4.30
CA ALA A 53 -5.59 -5.92 -5.24
C ALA A 53 -4.87 -6.03 -6.60
N THR A 54 -3.84 -6.88 -6.72
CA THR A 54 -3.17 -7.14 -8.00
C THR A 54 -3.85 -8.22 -8.83
N HIS A 55 -4.74 -9.02 -8.23
CA HIS A 55 -5.54 -10.01 -8.95
C HIS A 55 -6.71 -9.31 -9.63
N ILE A 56 -6.63 -9.17 -10.95
CA ILE A 56 -7.68 -8.64 -11.82
C ILE A 56 -8.17 -9.79 -12.68
N ILE A 57 -9.43 -10.16 -12.49
CA ILE A 57 -10.03 -11.38 -13.02
C ILE A 57 -11.23 -11.00 -13.90
N PRO A 58 -11.43 -11.64 -15.07
CA PRO A 58 -12.66 -11.48 -15.84
C PRO A 58 -13.89 -11.76 -14.98
N VAL A 59 -14.98 -11.01 -15.18
CA VAL A 59 -16.22 -11.19 -14.39
C VAL A 59 -16.72 -12.64 -14.44
N ALA A 60 -16.62 -13.30 -15.59
CA ALA A 60 -17.05 -14.68 -15.79
C ALA A 60 -16.32 -15.70 -14.88
N ASP A 61 -15.04 -15.46 -14.61
CA ASP A 61 -14.18 -16.38 -13.86
C ASP A 61 -14.04 -15.99 -12.38
N TYR A 62 -14.68 -14.89 -11.97
CA TYR A 62 -14.50 -14.31 -10.65
C TYR A 62 -14.97 -15.22 -9.51
N ASP A 63 -16.11 -15.90 -9.69
CA ASP A 63 -16.65 -16.80 -8.67
C ASP A 63 -15.75 -18.02 -8.47
N GLU A 64 -15.25 -18.60 -9.57
CA GLU A 64 -14.27 -19.69 -9.50
C GLU A 64 -12.99 -19.22 -8.81
N HIS A 65 -12.46 -18.06 -9.20
CA HIS A 65 -11.31 -17.46 -8.54
C HIS A 65 -11.52 -17.33 -7.03
N MET A 66 -12.71 -16.92 -6.58
CA MET A 66 -12.97 -16.74 -5.15
C MET A 66 -12.93 -18.04 -4.34
N THR A 67 -13.23 -19.17 -4.97
CA THR A 67 -13.10 -20.49 -4.34
C THR A 67 -11.66 -20.99 -4.29
N LYS A 68 -10.83 -20.62 -5.28
CA LYS A 68 -9.47 -21.15 -5.47
C LYS A 68 -8.34 -20.17 -5.14
N CYS A 69 -8.68 -18.92 -4.77
CA CYS A 69 -7.70 -17.87 -4.54
C CYS A 69 -6.69 -18.27 -3.46
N THR A 70 -5.40 -18.23 -3.79
CA THR A 70 -4.31 -18.59 -2.87
C THR A 70 -4.21 -17.65 -1.67
N ASP A 71 -4.59 -16.39 -1.86
CA ASP A 71 -4.48 -15.34 -0.82
C ASP A 71 -5.65 -15.37 0.18
N LYS A 72 -6.71 -16.12 -0.13
CA LYS A 72 -7.88 -16.31 0.75
C LYS A 72 -7.49 -16.79 2.14
N GLY A 73 -6.59 -17.78 2.19
CA GLY A 73 -6.16 -18.38 3.45
C GLY A 73 -5.36 -17.45 4.36
N LEU A 74 -4.74 -16.39 3.84
CA LEU A 74 -4.06 -15.37 4.66
C LEU A 74 -5.08 -14.53 5.42
N THR A 75 -6.12 -14.05 4.73
CA THR A 75 -7.20 -13.27 5.32
C THR A 75 -7.99 -14.09 6.32
N GLU A 76 -8.36 -15.33 5.97
CA GLU A 76 -9.12 -16.22 6.87
C GLU A 76 -8.38 -16.47 8.19
N ARG A 77 -7.08 -16.78 8.12
CA ARG A 77 -6.24 -16.92 9.32
C ARG A 77 -6.26 -15.67 10.17
N ALA A 78 -6.02 -14.49 9.56
CA ALA A 78 -6.04 -13.22 10.28
C ALA A 78 -7.40 -12.97 10.97
N THR A 79 -8.51 -13.29 10.31
CA THR A 79 -9.84 -13.14 10.91
C THR A 79 -10.07 -14.11 12.08
N PHE A 80 -9.63 -15.37 11.95
CA PHE A 80 -9.72 -16.36 13.03
C PHE A 80 -8.91 -15.91 14.25
N TYR A 81 -7.65 -15.50 14.06
CA TYR A 81 -6.82 -14.99 15.16
C TYR A 81 -7.47 -13.78 15.84
N ARG A 82 -8.05 -12.85 15.06
CA ARG A 82 -8.74 -11.69 15.62
C ARG A 82 -9.93 -12.09 16.50
N GLN A 83 -10.77 -13.01 16.03
CA GLN A 83 -11.92 -13.52 16.80
C GLN A 83 -11.48 -14.20 18.09
N GLU A 84 -10.40 -14.99 18.06
CA GLU A 84 -9.85 -15.63 19.25
C GLU A 84 -9.33 -14.61 20.28
N LEU A 85 -8.72 -13.51 19.81
CA LEU A 85 -8.32 -12.41 20.68
C LEU A 85 -9.53 -11.68 21.29
N GLU A 86 -10.60 -11.48 20.53
CA GLU A 86 -11.84 -10.87 21.00
C GLU A 86 -12.54 -11.72 22.07
N LYS A 87 -12.61 -13.05 21.91
CA LYS A 87 -13.18 -13.96 22.91
C LYS A 87 -12.42 -13.94 24.24
N LYS A 88 -11.11 -13.68 24.20
CA LYS A 88 -10.25 -13.59 25.40
C LYS A 88 -10.33 -12.22 26.08
N GLN A 89 -10.89 -11.21 25.42
CA GLN A 89 -11.12 -9.93 26.07
C GLN A 89 -12.26 -10.08 27.08
N PRO A 90 -12.10 -9.56 28.31
CA PRO A 90 -13.22 -9.48 29.24
C PRO A 90 -14.37 -8.70 28.58
N PRO A 91 -15.64 -9.01 28.89
CA PRO A 91 -16.76 -8.23 28.37
C PRO A 91 -16.53 -6.76 28.68
N ASN A 92 -16.40 -5.96 27.62
CA ASN A 92 -16.15 -4.53 27.75
C ASN A 92 -17.45 -3.82 28.14
N ASN A 93 -17.89 -4.06 29.38
CA ASN A 93 -18.98 -3.35 30.04
C ASN A 93 -18.56 -1.94 30.50
N ARG A 94 -17.38 -1.45 30.07
CA ARG A 94 -17.07 -0.03 30.23
C ARG A 94 -18.05 0.74 29.37
N LYS A 95 -19.06 1.31 30.02
CA LYS A 95 -19.80 2.46 29.50
C LYS A 95 -18.72 3.41 28.98
N ARG A 96 -18.64 3.58 27.65
CA ARG A 96 -17.74 4.60 27.09
C ARG A 96 -18.32 5.92 27.56
N GLU A 97 -17.84 6.40 28.71
CA GLU A 97 -18.05 7.78 29.09
C GLU A 97 -17.41 8.61 27.99
N ALA A 98 -18.19 9.52 27.42
CA ALA A 98 -17.66 10.47 26.46
C ALA A 98 -16.54 11.22 27.16
N VAL A 99 -15.30 10.93 26.78
CA VAL A 99 -14.15 11.70 27.25
C VAL A 99 -14.37 13.11 26.72
N ASN A 100 -14.51 14.07 27.62
CA ASN A 100 -14.48 15.47 27.24
C ASN A 100 -13.11 15.72 26.60
N VAL A 101 -13.09 16.08 25.32
CA VAL A 101 -11.85 16.25 24.53
C VAL A 101 -10.89 17.25 25.18
N GLN A 102 -11.42 18.11 26.05
CA GLN A 102 -10.68 19.11 26.83
C GLN A 102 -9.76 18.52 27.90
N ASP A 103 -10.00 17.30 28.40
CA ASP A 103 -9.20 16.65 29.46
C ASP A 103 -8.11 15.71 28.91
N LEU A 104 -8.07 15.49 27.59
CA LEU A 104 -6.94 14.86 26.94
C LEU A 104 -5.77 15.84 26.99
N LYS A 105 -4.85 15.65 27.95
CA LYS A 105 -3.50 16.22 27.80
C LYS A 105 -2.92 15.66 26.51
N SER A 106 -2.98 16.46 25.45
CA SER A 106 -2.18 16.26 24.26
C SER A 106 -0.75 16.13 24.74
N GLY A 107 -0.18 14.92 24.67
CA GLY A 107 1.27 14.82 24.70
C GLY A 107 1.76 15.71 23.57
N GLU A 108 2.63 16.67 23.89
CA GLU A 108 3.21 17.64 22.96
C GLU A 108 4.20 16.97 21.99
N GLU A 109 3.89 15.76 21.51
CA GLU A 109 4.63 15.10 20.45
C GLU A 109 4.10 15.61 19.10
N ASN A 110 4.31 16.91 18.89
CA ASN A 110 4.19 17.50 17.58
C ASN A 110 5.41 17.08 16.77
N TRP A 111 5.24 16.15 15.83
CA TRP A 111 6.32 15.74 14.92
C TRP A 111 6.82 16.89 14.02
N ASP A 112 6.16 18.06 14.06
CA ASP A 112 6.62 19.31 13.45
C ASP A 112 7.33 20.26 14.43
N SER A 113 7.54 19.88 15.70
CA SER A 113 8.23 20.74 16.68
C SER A 113 9.69 21.04 16.32
N ASP A 114 10.30 20.16 15.53
CA ASP A 114 11.67 20.30 15.03
C ASP A 114 11.75 21.17 13.77
N ILE A 115 10.62 21.68 13.26
CA ILE A 115 10.60 22.83 12.35
C ILE A 115 10.85 24.09 13.20
N VAL A 116 12.05 24.13 13.78
CA VAL A 116 12.68 25.38 14.21
C VAL A 116 12.62 26.32 13.01
N ALA A 117 12.39 27.61 13.24
CA ALA A 117 12.30 28.68 12.25
C ALA A 117 13.60 28.87 11.44
N VAL A 118 14.02 27.84 10.72
CA VAL A 118 15.01 27.92 9.65
C VAL A 118 14.29 28.67 8.55
N ALA A 119 14.86 29.82 8.17
CA ALA A 119 14.34 30.61 7.06
C ALA A 119 14.00 29.68 5.90
N SER A 120 12.77 29.76 5.40
CA SER A 120 12.30 28.90 4.31
C SER A 120 13.34 28.87 3.21
N TYR A 121 13.74 27.67 2.80
CA TYR A 121 14.72 27.47 1.75
C TYR A 121 14.41 28.39 0.56
N ASN A 122 15.30 29.34 0.26
CA ASN A 122 15.16 30.25 -0.87
C ASN A 122 15.86 29.62 -2.09
N PRO A 123 15.11 29.09 -3.08
CA PRO A 123 15.70 28.40 -4.22
C PRO A 123 16.57 29.35 -5.06
N THR A 124 16.18 30.62 -5.15
CA THR A 124 16.87 31.64 -5.94
C THR A 124 18.26 31.92 -5.38
N GLU A 125 18.38 32.06 -4.06
CA GLU A 125 19.70 32.21 -3.43
C GLU A 125 20.57 30.97 -3.59
N ASN A 126 19.98 29.78 -3.46
CA ASN A 126 20.74 28.53 -3.54
C ASN A 126 21.26 28.25 -4.95
N ILE A 127 20.54 28.68 -6.00
CA ILE A 127 21.00 28.58 -7.39
C ILE A 127 22.18 29.52 -7.64
N LEU A 128 22.17 30.74 -7.07
CA LEU A 128 23.27 31.70 -7.22
C LEU A 128 24.54 31.26 -6.47
N LYS A 129 24.38 30.56 -5.34
CA LYS A 129 25.49 30.12 -4.46
C LYS A 129 26.14 28.82 -4.93
N ARG A 130 25.49 28.01 -5.76
CA ARG A 130 26.02 26.72 -6.21
C ARG A 130 26.65 26.83 -7.58
N GLU A 131 27.91 26.42 -7.68
CA GLU A 131 28.55 26.24 -8.97
C GLU A 131 27.91 25.06 -9.70
N ILE A 132 27.29 25.34 -10.85
CA ILE A 132 26.77 24.31 -11.74
C ILE A 132 27.97 23.75 -12.49
N ILE A 133 28.41 22.56 -12.09
CA ILE A 133 29.42 21.78 -12.83
C ILE A 133 28.81 21.44 -14.19
N ARG A 134 29.51 21.82 -15.25
CA ARG A 134 29.12 21.63 -16.66
C ARG A 134 29.89 20.47 -17.24
#